data_AF-A0A259FKN6-F1
#
_entry.id   AF-A0A259FKN6-F1
#
_cell.length_a   1.000
_cell.length_b   1.000
_cell.length_c   1.000
_cell.angle_alpha   90.00
_cell.angle_beta   90.00
_cell.angle_gamma   90.00
#
_symmetry.space_group_name_H-M   'P 1'
#
loop_
_entity.id
_entity.type
_entity.pdbx_description
1 polymer ?
#
loop_
_entity_poly.entity_id
_entity_poly.type
_entity_poly.pdbx_seq_one_letter_code
_entity_poly.pdbx_strand_id
1 'polypeptide(L)'
;MKPAFARNALAAALLCALSQPALADDADVEARFKALEARLNAVEAENQALRSQLVSTEQKADAASAQLEQVAAAAPSGGAGWSENTQIGGYGELHYNNLDGEGGASDKDEIDFHRFVLFFGHQFTDRIRVFSELELEHSFFANGEGNGELELEQAYVEFDLNANHRAKAGLFLVPAGILNETHEPPTFYGVERNPVEGAIIPSTWWAGGVGLSGNLGSGFGYDLAVHEGLNTNAGANYAVRSGRQKTSEARAKDLAYTARLSWTGVPGLTLAGSLQHQTDITQGLDANAGSANLYELHGVFNRGPFGLKALYARWDLDGSGPASVGADEQMGWYVEPAFRINEQWGVFARYNEWDNRAGISGNTGKQQTNFGVNYWPHADVVLKADYQTQDNDDGRNQDGFNLGVGYQF
;
A
#
# COMPACT_ATOMS: atom_id res chain seq x y z
N MET A 1 2.61 -31.67 -33.98
CA MET A 1 4.04 -31.97 -33.79
C MET A 1 4.62 -30.95 -32.82
N LYS A 2 5.02 -31.39 -31.62
CA LYS A 2 5.86 -30.62 -30.68
C LYS A 2 7.29 -31.12 -30.82
N PRO A 3 8.30 -30.28 -30.57
CA PRO A 3 9.51 -30.78 -29.93
C PRO A 3 9.77 -30.01 -28.64
N ALA A 4 9.80 -30.77 -27.55
CA ALA A 4 10.40 -30.42 -26.28
C ALA A 4 11.85 -30.89 -26.32
N PHE A 5 12.84 -30.01 -26.15
CA PHE A 5 14.21 -30.37 -25.77
C PHE A 5 14.98 -29.11 -25.36
N ALA A 6 14.88 -28.73 -24.08
CA ALA A 6 15.84 -27.83 -23.42
C ALA A 6 15.69 -27.92 -21.88
N ARG A 7 15.61 -29.14 -21.36
CA ARG A 7 15.93 -29.47 -19.97
C ARG A 7 17.14 -30.40 -20.05
N ASN A 8 18.24 -30.07 -19.37
CA ASN A 8 19.52 -30.81 -19.26
C ASN A 8 20.78 -30.10 -19.80
N ALA A 9 20.88 -28.77 -19.68
CA ALA A 9 22.15 -28.06 -19.95
C ALA A 9 22.82 -27.42 -18.71
N LEU A 10 22.21 -27.47 -17.51
CA LEU A 10 22.77 -26.81 -16.32
C LEU A 10 23.36 -27.75 -15.25
N ALA A 11 23.34 -29.07 -15.47
CA ALA A 11 23.82 -30.06 -14.48
C ALA A 11 25.21 -30.64 -14.78
N ALA A 12 25.84 -30.28 -15.90
CA ALA A 12 27.14 -30.84 -16.31
C ALA A 12 28.35 -29.92 -16.01
N ALA A 13 28.12 -28.68 -15.56
CA ALA A 13 29.20 -27.74 -15.27
C ALA A 13 29.77 -27.86 -13.83
N LEU A 14 29.14 -28.63 -12.94
CA LEU A 14 29.56 -28.75 -11.53
C LEU A 14 30.31 -30.04 -11.16
N LEU A 15 30.50 -31.00 -12.08
CA LEU A 15 31.11 -32.31 -11.74
C LEU A 15 32.44 -32.66 -12.41
N CYS A 16 33.03 -31.78 -13.24
CA CYS A 16 34.33 -32.06 -13.88
C CYS A 16 35.54 -31.33 -13.24
N ALA A 17 35.37 -30.63 -12.12
CA ALA A 17 36.45 -29.86 -11.50
C ALA A 17 37.19 -30.55 -10.33
N LEU A 18 36.87 -31.81 -9.98
CA LEU A 18 37.40 -32.46 -8.77
C LEU A 18 38.16 -33.78 -8.98
N SER A 19 38.88 -33.93 -10.11
CA SER A 19 39.77 -35.09 -10.25
C SER A 19 41.10 -34.75 -10.91
N GLN A 20 42.01 -34.18 -10.13
CA GLN A 20 43.45 -34.38 -10.33
C GLN A 20 44.10 -34.66 -8.98
N PRO A 21 44.87 -35.75 -8.82
CA PRO A 21 45.70 -35.93 -7.64
C PRO A 21 46.95 -35.06 -7.84
N ALA A 22 46.91 -33.83 -7.31
CA ALA A 22 48.11 -33.03 -7.21
C ALA A 22 48.93 -33.54 -6.01
N LEU A 23 50.08 -34.15 -6.26
CA LEU A 23 51.18 -34.17 -5.30
C LEU A 23 51.59 -32.71 -5.09
N ALA A 24 50.98 -32.07 -4.11
CA ALA A 24 51.27 -30.69 -3.75
C ALA A 24 52.47 -30.68 -2.80
N ASP A 25 53.46 -29.86 -3.14
CA ASP A 25 54.54 -29.47 -2.23
C ASP A 25 53.90 -28.81 -0.99
N ASP A 26 54.33 -29.16 0.23
CA ASP A 26 53.69 -28.69 1.48
C ASP A 26 53.59 -27.14 1.54
N ALA A 27 54.51 -26.44 0.86
CA ALA A 27 54.51 -25.00 0.71
C ALA A 27 53.34 -24.43 -0.14
N ASP A 28 52.85 -25.18 -1.14
CA ASP A 28 51.71 -24.76 -1.98
C ASP A 28 50.37 -25.05 -1.29
N VAL A 29 50.31 -26.09 -0.44
CA VAL A 29 49.14 -26.38 0.41
C VAL A 29 48.96 -25.30 1.47
N GLU A 30 50.04 -24.90 2.14
CA GLU A 30 50.03 -23.83 3.15
C GLU A 30 49.63 -22.47 2.53
N ALA A 31 50.12 -22.16 1.33
CA ALA A 31 49.73 -20.94 0.60
C ALA A 31 48.24 -20.94 0.23
N ARG A 32 47.71 -22.08 -0.22
CA ARG A 32 46.27 -22.25 -0.52
C ARG A 32 45.42 -22.19 0.75
N PHE A 33 45.88 -22.76 1.85
CA PHE A 33 45.17 -22.71 3.14
C PHE A 33 45.05 -21.27 3.64
N LYS A 34 46.14 -20.49 3.60
CA LYS A 34 46.13 -19.06 3.92
C LYS A 34 45.21 -18.25 3.00
N ALA A 35 45.20 -18.56 1.71
CA ALA A 35 44.27 -17.91 0.77
C ALA A 35 42.80 -18.27 1.05
N LEU A 36 42.53 -19.51 1.46
CA LEU A 36 41.19 -19.96 1.85
C LEU A 36 40.73 -19.29 3.15
N GLU A 37 41.60 -19.20 4.15
CA GLU A 37 41.34 -18.57 5.44
C GLU A 37 41.10 -17.06 5.27
N ALA A 38 41.89 -16.38 4.44
CA ALA A 38 41.66 -14.98 4.09
C ALA A 38 40.30 -14.77 3.40
N ARG A 39 39.90 -15.71 2.52
CA ARG A 39 38.61 -15.66 1.84
C ARG A 39 37.44 -15.97 2.78
N LEU A 40 37.62 -16.90 3.74
CA LEU A 40 36.64 -17.21 4.77
C LEU A 40 36.40 -16.00 5.67
N ASN A 41 37.48 -15.35 6.14
CA ASN A 41 37.39 -14.14 6.95
C ASN A 41 36.72 -12.98 6.20
N ALA A 42 36.97 -12.84 4.89
CA ALA A 42 36.29 -11.84 4.06
C ALA A 42 34.79 -12.14 3.91
N VAL A 43 34.42 -13.42 3.71
CA VAL A 43 33.01 -13.84 3.61
C VAL A 43 32.27 -13.72 4.95
N GLU A 44 32.96 -13.95 6.07
CA GLU A 44 32.40 -13.75 7.41
C GLU A 44 32.18 -12.27 7.72
N ALA A 45 33.14 -11.41 7.37
CA ALA A 45 33.01 -9.96 7.49
C ALA A 45 31.87 -9.43 6.59
N GLU A 46 31.76 -9.92 5.36
CA GLU A 46 30.66 -9.59 4.45
C GLU A 46 29.31 -10.09 5.00
N ASN A 47 29.24 -11.30 5.57
CA ASN A 47 28.03 -11.80 6.22
C ASN A 47 27.64 -10.97 7.45
N GLN A 48 28.59 -10.51 8.24
CA GLN A 48 28.31 -9.63 9.40
C GLN A 48 27.84 -8.25 8.95
N ALA A 49 28.43 -7.70 7.88
CA ALA A 49 27.98 -6.44 7.28
C ALA A 49 26.58 -6.58 6.70
N LEU A 50 26.30 -7.66 5.96
CA LEU A 50 24.99 -7.97 5.40
C LEU A 50 23.94 -8.23 6.48
N ARG A 51 24.29 -8.89 7.60
CA ARG A 51 23.39 -9.06 8.75
C ARG A 51 23.07 -7.73 9.43
N SER A 52 24.06 -6.87 9.61
CA SER A 52 23.86 -5.53 10.17
C SER A 52 23.02 -4.66 9.23
N GLN A 53 23.23 -4.79 7.92
CA GLN A 53 22.45 -4.11 6.89
C GLN A 53 21.03 -4.67 6.79
N LEU A 54 20.84 -5.99 6.97
CA LEU A 54 19.52 -6.63 7.05
C LEU A 54 18.74 -6.12 8.26
N VAL A 55 19.35 -6.04 9.45
CA VAL A 55 18.70 -5.45 10.63
C VAL A 55 18.33 -3.99 10.38
N SER A 56 19.22 -3.19 9.76
CA SER A 56 18.90 -1.80 9.41
C SER A 56 17.88 -1.66 8.27
N THR A 57 17.76 -2.64 7.37
CA THR A 57 16.84 -2.61 6.23
C THR A 57 15.47 -3.15 6.62
N GLU A 58 15.41 -4.19 7.46
CA GLU A 58 14.19 -4.67 8.13
C GLU A 58 13.62 -3.55 9.00
N GLN A 59 14.44 -2.86 9.80
CA GLN A 59 14.00 -1.68 10.56
C GLN A 59 13.47 -0.52 9.69
N LYS A 60 13.87 -0.41 8.42
CA LYS A 60 13.42 0.65 7.49
C LYS A 60 12.27 0.21 6.56
N ALA A 61 12.15 -1.09 6.27
CA ALA A 61 11.07 -1.67 5.49
C ALA A 61 9.84 -1.96 6.37
N ASP A 62 10.07 -2.35 7.62
CA ASP A 62 9.02 -2.45 8.62
C ASP A 62 8.55 -1.05 9.05
N ALA A 63 9.38 0.00 9.00
CA ALA A 63 8.98 1.35 9.45
C ALA A 63 7.70 1.91 8.80
N ALA A 64 7.35 1.53 7.57
CA ALA A 64 6.15 2.06 6.90
C ALA A 64 4.83 1.45 7.40
N SER A 65 4.80 0.16 7.79
CA SER A 65 3.63 -0.48 8.43
C SER A 65 3.75 -0.57 9.95
N ALA A 66 4.98 -0.55 10.46
CA ALA A 66 5.31 -0.59 11.87
C ALA A 66 5.39 0.80 12.49
N GLN A 67 5.31 1.92 11.78
CA GLN A 67 5.09 3.21 12.45
C GLN A 67 3.70 3.25 13.12
N LEU A 68 2.67 2.68 12.50
CA LEU A 68 1.36 2.49 13.15
C LEU A 68 1.41 1.45 14.29
N GLU A 69 2.13 0.34 14.14
CA GLU A 69 2.22 -0.70 15.17
C GLU A 69 3.23 -0.41 16.30
N GLN A 70 4.34 0.27 16.05
CA GLN A 70 5.35 0.67 17.07
C GLN A 70 4.88 1.88 17.86
N VAL A 71 4.12 2.79 17.25
CA VAL A 71 3.39 3.82 18.00
C VAL A 71 2.38 3.15 18.96
N ALA A 72 1.80 2.01 18.58
CA ALA A 72 0.94 1.22 19.44
C ALA A 72 1.67 0.28 20.44
N ALA A 73 2.98 0.02 20.28
CA ALA A 73 3.71 -1.02 21.02
C ALA A 73 4.85 -0.53 21.93
N ALA A 74 5.18 0.77 21.95
CA ALA A 74 6.17 1.30 22.89
C ALA A 74 5.59 1.45 24.31
N ALA A 75 6.03 0.61 25.25
CA ALA A 75 5.72 0.73 26.68
C ALA A 75 7.01 0.88 27.51
N PRO A 76 7.07 1.81 28.47
CA PRO A 76 7.87 1.69 29.67
C PRO A 76 7.07 0.93 30.75
N SER A 77 7.72 -0.01 31.42
CA SER A 77 7.17 -0.70 32.57
C SER A 77 7.12 0.22 33.81
N GLY A 78 5.91 0.53 34.27
CA GLY A 78 5.62 0.94 35.66
C GLY A 78 5.68 2.44 35.96
N GLY A 79 4.56 2.97 36.49
CA GLY A 79 4.52 4.27 37.19
C GLY A 79 4.54 5.54 36.34
N ALA A 80 4.31 5.39 35.03
CA ALA A 80 4.39 6.42 34.01
C ALA A 80 3.15 7.35 34.01
N GLY A 81 3.33 8.68 33.91
CA GLY A 81 2.22 9.63 33.82
C GLY A 81 1.38 9.42 32.55
N TRP A 82 0.14 9.93 32.49
CA TRP A 82 -0.74 9.83 31.30
C TRP A 82 -0.02 10.21 29.98
N SER A 83 0.92 11.16 30.04
CA SER A 83 1.75 11.60 28.93
C SER A 83 2.73 10.56 28.39
N GLU A 84 3.19 9.62 29.22
CA GLU A 84 4.17 8.60 28.83
C GLU A 84 3.51 7.43 28.07
N ASN A 85 2.21 7.23 28.26
CA ASN A 85 1.40 6.24 27.54
C ASN A 85 0.64 6.85 26.35
N THR A 86 0.87 8.14 26.06
CA THR A 86 0.22 8.86 24.97
C THR A 86 1.25 9.22 23.94
N GLN A 87 0.94 8.95 22.68
CA GLN A 87 1.78 9.29 21.54
C GLN A 87 0.98 10.15 20.59
N ILE A 88 1.61 11.22 20.14
CA ILE A 88 1.06 12.16 19.17
C ILE A 88 2.03 12.18 18.02
N GLY A 89 1.51 11.93 16.84
CA GLY A 89 2.24 12.06 15.59
C GLY A 89 1.38 12.74 14.56
N GLY A 90 1.88 12.79 13.34
CA GLY A 90 1.10 13.30 12.24
C GLY A 90 1.92 13.44 10.98
N TYR A 91 1.27 13.92 9.93
CA TYR A 91 1.92 14.22 8.68
C TYR A 91 1.22 15.36 7.95
N GLY A 92 1.90 15.91 6.94
CA GLY A 92 1.29 16.87 6.04
C GLY A 92 1.91 16.81 4.66
N GLU A 93 1.15 17.27 3.67
CA GLU A 93 1.60 17.36 2.29
C GLU A 93 1.07 18.61 1.59
N LEU A 94 1.94 19.19 0.76
CA LEU A 94 1.61 20.26 -0.17
C LEU A 94 2.02 19.85 -1.56
N HIS A 95 1.08 19.97 -2.49
CA HIS A 95 1.22 19.61 -3.89
C HIS A 95 1.17 20.86 -4.75
N TYR A 96 1.90 20.81 -5.86
CA TYR A 96 1.73 21.70 -6.98
C TYR A 96 1.57 20.87 -8.24
N ASN A 97 0.47 21.05 -8.95
CA ASN A 97 0.20 20.39 -10.22
C ASN A 97 0.16 21.45 -11.34
N ASN A 98 0.78 21.12 -12.47
CA ASN A 98 0.65 21.87 -13.72
C ASN A 98 0.46 20.82 -14.83
N LEU A 99 -0.80 20.52 -15.10
CA LEU A 99 -1.22 19.49 -16.05
C LEU A 99 -2.08 20.13 -17.14
N ASP A 100 -1.65 20.00 -18.39
CA ASP A 100 -2.39 20.47 -19.55
C ASP A 100 -3.52 19.47 -19.87
N GLY A 101 -4.73 19.98 -20.07
CA GLY A 101 -5.90 19.19 -20.42
C GLY A 101 -6.03 18.99 -21.94
N GLU A 102 -6.19 17.74 -22.37
CA GLU A 102 -6.46 17.40 -23.77
C GLU A 102 -7.84 16.74 -23.95
N GLY A 103 -8.34 16.70 -25.19
CA GLY A 103 -9.63 16.07 -25.54
C GLY A 103 -10.85 16.58 -24.78
N GLY A 104 -10.77 17.78 -24.20
CA GLY A 104 -11.82 18.39 -23.39
C GLY A 104 -11.72 18.12 -21.89
N ALA A 105 -10.60 17.56 -21.40
CA ALA A 105 -10.20 17.71 -20.00
C ALA A 105 -9.87 19.18 -19.70
N SER A 106 -10.05 19.59 -18.45
CA SER A 106 -9.59 20.89 -17.97
C SER A 106 -8.12 20.83 -17.58
N ASP A 107 -7.42 21.95 -17.73
CA ASP A 107 -6.10 22.12 -17.14
C ASP A 107 -6.16 21.99 -15.60
N LYS A 108 -5.07 21.51 -14.99
CA LYS A 108 -4.88 21.46 -13.54
C LYS A 108 -3.64 22.27 -13.17
N ASP A 109 -3.86 23.54 -12.83
CA ASP A 109 -2.84 24.50 -12.43
C ASP A 109 -3.09 24.98 -11.00
N GLU A 110 -2.69 24.17 -10.02
CA GLU A 110 -3.02 24.43 -8.62
C GLU A 110 -1.87 24.17 -7.66
N ILE A 111 -1.88 24.92 -6.57
CA ILE A 111 -1.12 24.63 -5.36
C ILE A 111 -2.12 24.31 -4.26
N ASP A 112 -1.94 23.16 -3.62
CA ASP A 112 -2.89 22.62 -2.66
C ASP A 112 -2.14 22.07 -1.45
N PHE A 113 -2.51 22.52 -0.26
CA PHE A 113 -2.07 21.85 0.96
C PHE A 113 -3.04 20.71 1.20
N HIS A 114 -2.72 19.57 0.59
CA HIS A 114 -3.67 18.51 0.31
C HIS A 114 -4.29 17.97 1.59
N ARG A 115 -3.45 17.69 2.62
CA ARG A 115 -3.91 17.25 3.94
C ARG A 115 -2.91 17.57 5.05
N PHE A 116 -3.45 17.82 6.23
CA PHE A 116 -2.73 17.82 7.51
C PHE A 116 -3.41 16.83 8.46
N VAL A 117 -2.68 15.83 8.92
CA VAL A 117 -3.21 14.74 9.74
C VAL A 117 -2.53 14.69 11.09
N LEU A 118 -3.32 14.45 12.13
CA LEU A 118 -2.86 14.23 13.50
C LEU A 118 -3.28 12.86 14.00
N PHE A 119 -2.30 12.14 14.53
CA PHE A 119 -2.45 10.84 15.16
C PHE A 119 -2.47 10.99 16.67
N PHE A 120 -3.38 10.26 17.33
CA PHE A 120 -3.38 10.12 18.78
C PHE A 120 -3.49 8.65 19.15
N GLY A 121 -2.43 8.13 19.75
CA GLY A 121 -2.39 6.79 20.34
C GLY A 121 -2.36 6.90 21.86
N HIS A 122 -3.13 6.06 22.55
CA HIS A 122 -3.03 5.95 24.01
C HIS A 122 -3.14 4.50 24.49
N GLN A 123 -2.18 4.07 25.29
CA GLN A 123 -2.16 2.76 25.93
C GLN A 123 -2.81 2.83 27.32
N PHE A 124 -4.01 2.26 27.48
CA PHE A 124 -4.69 2.23 28.78
C PHE A 124 -4.13 1.16 29.73
N THR A 125 -3.77 0.00 29.17
CA THR A 125 -3.17 -1.16 29.86
C THR A 125 -2.29 -1.89 28.87
N ASP A 126 -1.47 -2.87 29.27
CA ASP A 126 -0.62 -3.66 28.35
C ASP A 126 -1.36 -4.37 27.20
N ARG A 127 -2.70 -4.41 27.20
CA ARG A 127 -3.53 -5.12 26.21
C ARG A 127 -4.65 -4.30 25.62
N ILE A 128 -4.81 -3.04 26.01
CA ILE A 128 -5.92 -2.18 25.58
C ILE A 128 -5.37 -0.81 25.20
N ARG A 129 -5.64 -0.40 23.97
CA ARG A 129 -5.21 0.89 23.40
C ARG A 129 -6.30 1.53 22.58
N VAL A 130 -6.22 2.85 22.43
CA VAL A 130 -6.99 3.62 21.45
C VAL A 130 -6.04 4.20 20.42
N PHE A 131 -6.52 4.28 19.19
CA PHE A 131 -5.90 5.02 18.10
C PHE A 131 -6.95 5.90 17.43
N SER A 132 -6.56 7.12 17.06
CA SER A 132 -7.39 8.00 16.24
C SER A 132 -6.58 8.86 15.28
N GLU A 133 -7.20 9.18 14.15
CA GLU A 133 -6.70 10.03 13.08
C GLU A 133 -7.70 11.15 12.79
N LEU A 134 -7.22 12.39 12.91
CA LEU A 134 -7.95 13.58 12.51
C LEU A 134 -7.25 14.21 11.31
N GLU A 135 -7.97 14.40 10.22
CA GLU A 135 -7.49 14.98 8.98
C GLU A 135 -8.16 16.34 8.70
N LEU A 136 -7.37 17.32 8.29
CA LEU A 136 -7.83 18.56 7.67
C LEU A 136 -7.37 18.56 6.21
N GLU A 137 -8.30 18.52 5.27
CA GLU A 137 -8.00 18.61 3.84
C GLU A 137 -8.03 20.06 3.33
N HIS A 138 -7.21 20.35 2.31
CA HIS A 138 -7.24 21.59 1.54
C HIS A 138 -7.09 22.91 2.34
N SER A 139 -6.39 22.88 3.49
CA SER A 139 -6.16 24.02 4.42
C SER A 139 -7.39 24.65 5.10
N PHE A 140 -8.61 24.26 4.77
CA PHE A 140 -9.81 24.87 5.36
C PHE A 140 -10.98 23.90 5.35
N PHE A 141 -11.97 24.11 6.21
CA PHE A 141 -13.27 23.45 6.09
C PHE A 141 -14.38 24.48 6.29
N ALA A 142 -15.46 24.35 5.54
CA ALA A 142 -16.61 25.24 5.66
C ALA A 142 -17.93 24.49 5.41
N ASN A 143 -19.00 24.95 6.06
CA ASN A 143 -20.31 24.33 5.96
C ASN A 143 -20.92 24.62 4.57
N GLY A 144 -20.74 23.69 3.63
CA GLY A 144 -21.45 23.67 2.35
C GLY A 144 -20.84 24.51 1.23
N GLU A 145 -19.69 25.15 1.44
CA GLU A 145 -18.95 25.90 0.42
C GLU A 145 -17.46 25.55 0.48
N GLY A 146 -16.91 24.99 -0.60
CA GLY A 146 -15.49 24.64 -0.71
C GLY A 146 -15.22 23.13 -0.73
N ASN A 147 -13.95 22.78 -0.97
CA ASN A 147 -13.52 21.39 -1.15
C ASN A 147 -12.89 20.78 0.09
N GLY A 148 -12.53 21.58 1.10
CA GLY A 148 -11.82 21.07 2.27
C GLY A 148 -12.74 20.56 3.37
N GLU A 149 -12.26 19.55 4.08
CA GLU A 149 -13.02 18.76 5.05
C GLU A 149 -12.21 18.62 6.36
N LEU A 150 -12.93 18.50 7.48
CA LEU A 150 -12.36 18.10 8.77
C LEU A 150 -12.92 16.72 9.10
N GLU A 151 -12.08 15.70 9.00
CA GLU A 151 -12.50 14.30 8.99
C GLU A 151 -11.87 13.52 10.14
N LEU A 152 -12.68 12.71 10.80
CA LEU A 152 -12.18 11.66 11.69
C LEU A 152 -12.07 10.39 10.85
N GLU A 153 -10.88 10.07 10.35
CA GLU A 153 -10.67 8.93 9.45
C GLU A 153 -10.54 7.61 10.22
N GLN A 154 -9.91 7.65 11.40
CA GLN A 154 -9.83 6.50 12.31
C GLN A 154 -10.14 6.92 13.75
N ALA A 155 -10.80 6.03 14.49
CA ALA A 155 -11.05 6.14 15.92
C ALA A 155 -11.54 4.79 16.44
N TYR A 156 -10.64 3.97 16.98
CA TYR A 156 -10.98 2.62 17.45
C TYR A 156 -10.26 2.26 18.74
N VAL A 157 -10.87 1.34 19.48
CA VAL A 157 -10.23 0.65 20.61
C VAL A 157 -9.76 -0.70 20.11
N GLU A 158 -8.52 -1.05 20.44
CA GLU A 158 -7.91 -2.32 20.10
C GLU A 158 -7.51 -3.10 21.36
N PHE A 159 -7.73 -4.41 21.28
CA PHE A 159 -7.52 -5.37 22.36
C PHE A 159 -6.57 -6.46 21.88
N ASP A 160 -5.47 -6.66 22.60
CA ASP A 160 -4.63 -7.84 22.41
C ASP A 160 -5.33 -9.05 23.04
N LEU A 161 -5.78 -10.00 22.22
CA LEU A 161 -6.41 -11.25 22.66
C LEU A 161 -5.38 -12.26 23.16
N ASN A 162 -4.18 -12.20 22.61
CA ASN A 162 -2.95 -12.85 23.06
C ASN A 162 -1.76 -12.24 22.30
N ALA A 163 -0.58 -12.86 22.37
CA ALA A 163 0.64 -12.35 21.73
C ALA A 163 0.58 -12.27 20.19
N ASN A 164 -0.33 -13.01 19.54
CA ASN A 164 -0.39 -13.13 18.08
C ASN A 164 -1.70 -12.58 17.48
N HIS A 165 -2.69 -12.25 18.29
CA HIS A 165 -4.04 -11.94 17.81
C HIS A 165 -4.61 -10.73 18.53
N ARG A 166 -5.21 -9.82 17.78
CA ARG A 166 -5.83 -8.59 18.27
C ARG A 166 -7.19 -8.37 17.63
N ALA A 167 -8.09 -7.73 18.37
CA ALA A 167 -9.40 -7.34 17.87
C ALA A 167 -9.57 -5.83 18.05
N LYS A 168 -10.21 -5.17 17.06
CA LYS A 168 -10.52 -3.74 17.10
C LYS A 168 -12.00 -3.49 16.90
N ALA A 169 -12.51 -2.42 17.49
CA ALA A 169 -13.88 -1.95 17.29
C ALA A 169 -13.90 -0.42 17.25
N GLY A 170 -14.61 0.14 16.26
CA GLY A 170 -14.69 1.56 16.02
C GLY A 170 -14.59 1.88 14.53
N LEU A 171 -13.96 3.00 14.22
CA LEU A 171 -13.73 3.50 12.87
C LEU A 171 -12.29 3.19 12.44
N PHE A 172 -12.10 2.44 11.37
CA PHE A 172 -10.76 2.04 10.92
C PHE A 172 -10.67 1.89 9.40
N LEU A 173 -9.45 1.96 8.88
CA LEU A 173 -9.16 1.69 7.46
C LEU A 173 -9.38 0.22 7.12
N VAL A 174 -10.11 -0.04 6.04
CA VAL A 174 -10.40 -1.40 5.56
C VAL A 174 -9.11 -2.04 5.02
N PRO A 175 -8.74 -3.27 5.42
CA PRO A 175 -7.47 -3.88 5.00
C PRO A 175 -7.54 -4.39 3.56
N ALA A 176 -7.38 -3.49 2.59
CA ALA A 176 -7.42 -3.77 1.16
C ALA A 176 -6.38 -2.93 0.39
N GLY A 177 -5.66 -3.56 -0.53
CA GLY A 177 -4.61 -2.90 -1.31
C GLY A 177 -3.32 -2.67 -0.55
N ILE A 178 -2.45 -1.84 -1.13
CA ILE A 178 -1.16 -1.45 -0.56
C ILE A 178 -1.30 -0.12 0.20
N LEU A 179 -1.98 0.86 -0.40
CA LEU A 179 -2.00 2.22 0.12
C LEU A 179 -3.07 2.44 1.19
N ASN A 180 -4.15 1.66 1.24
CA ASN A 180 -5.29 2.07 2.07
C ASN A 180 -4.92 2.28 3.55
N GLU A 181 -4.11 1.39 4.13
CA GLU A 181 -3.63 1.48 5.52
C GLU A 181 -2.30 2.25 5.67
N THR A 182 -1.59 2.53 4.57
CA THR A 182 -0.31 3.26 4.57
C THR A 182 -0.29 4.22 3.38
N HIS A 183 -0.86 5.41 3.60
CA HIS A 183 -1.07 6.42 2.57
C HIS A 183 -0.41 7.77 2.88
N GLU A 184 0.51 7.78 3.84
CA GLU A 184 1.31 8.93 4.21
C GLU A 184 2.35 9.23 3.11
N PRO A 185 2.68 10.50 2.85
CA PRO A 185 3.51 10.91 1.71
C PRO A 185 4.84 10.16 1.60
N PRO A 186 5.60 9.88 2.69
CA PRO A 186 6.87 9.17 2.59
C PRO A 186 6.76 7.71 2.15
N THR A 187 5.57 7.09 2.19
CA THR A 187 5.36 5.65 1.97
C THR A 187 5.18 5.27 0.48
N PHE A 188 4.97 6.26 -0.39
CA PHE A 188 4.81 6.07 -1.84
C PHE A 188 5.61 7.09 -2.66
N TYR A 189 5.90 6.74 -3.91
CA TYR A 189 6.84 7.48 -4.73
C TYR A 189 6.25 8.73 -5.40
N GLY A 190 5.08 8.61 -6.05
CA GLY A 190 4.44 9.76 -6.73
C GLY A 190 4.06 10.91 -5.80
N VAL A 191 3.87 12.10 -6.34
CA VAL A 191 3.23 13.23 -5.63
C VAL A 191 1.79 12.83 -5.31
N GLU A 192 1.06 12.38 -6.31
CA GLU A 192 -0.30 11.84 -6.16
C GLU A 192 -0.29 10.33 -5.94
N ARG A 193 -1.29 9.85 -5.20
CA ARG A 193 -1.59 8.42 -5.07
C ARG A 193 -1.93 7.82 -6.43
N ASN A 194 -1.70 6.52 -6.59
CA ASN A 194 -1.97 5.87 -7.88
C ASN A 194 -3.49 5.83 -8.16
N PRO A 195 -3.93 5.99 -9.42
CA PRO A 195 -5.35 6.05 -9.75
C PRO A 195 -6.07 4.72 -9.56
N VAL A 196 -5.37 3.57 -9.58
CA VAL A 196 -5.98 2.24 -9.37
C VAL A 196 -6.51 2.12 -7.93
N GLU A 197 -5.67 2.46 -6.96
CA GLU A 197 -6.03 2.57 -5.54
C GLU A 197 -6.77 3.88 -5.23
N GLY A 198 -7.08 4.71 -6.21
CA GLY A 198 -8.02 5.82 -6.07
C GLY A 198 -9.43 5.44 -6.55
N ALA A 199 -9.52 4.67 -7.63
CA ALA A 199 -10.75 4.42 -8.37
C ALA A 199 -11.35 3.02 -8.16
N ILE A 200 -10.51 2.00 -7.89
CA ILE A 200 -10.90 0.58 -7.81
C ILE A 200 -10.87 0.09 -6.36
N ILE A 201 -9.76 0.29 -5.66
CA ILE A 201 -9.71 0.14 -4.19
C ILE A 201 -9.82 1.57 -3.69
N PRO A 202 -10.95 2.04 -3.14
CA PRO A 202 -11.14 3.47 -2.96
C PRO A 202 -10.34 4.01 -1.76
N SER A 203 -9.00 4.08 -1.87
CA SER A 203 -8.09 4.35 -0.74
C SER A 203 -8.44 5.63 0.01
N THR A 204 -8.01 5.66 1.27
CA THR A 204 -8.71 6.33 2.38
C THR A 204 -10.14 5.80 2.52
N TRP A 205 -10.27 4.48 2.43
CA TRP A 205 -11.49 3.78 2.76
C TRP A 205 -11.48 3.38 4.24
N TRP A 206 -12.13 4.20 5.05
CA TRP A 206 -12.48 3.86 6.41
C TRP A 206 -13.95 3.47 6.54
N ALA A 207 -14.25 2.66 7.56
CA ALA A 207 -15.60 2.23 7.87
C ALA A 207 -15.75 1.94 9.36
N GLY A 208 -16.97 2.14 9.88
CA GLY A 208 -17.36 1.73 11.21
C GLY A 208 -17.61 0.22 11.27
N GLY A 209 -17.01 -0.46 12.24
CA GLY A 209 -17.16 -1.90 12.37
C GLY A 209 -16.36 -2.56 13.48
N VAL A 210 -16.11 -3.85 13.30
CA VAL A 210 -15.22 -4.66 14.13
C VAL A 210 -14.22 -5.41 13.25
N GLY A 211 -13.00 -5.58 13.75
CA GLY A 211 -11.92 -6.27 13.05
C GLY A 211 -11.19 -7.26 13.95
N LEU A 212 -10.61 -8.28 13.35
CA LEU A 212 -9.72 -9.26 13.96
C LEU A 212 -8.49 -9.42 13.08
N SER A 213 -7.31 -9.23 13.65
CA SER A 213 -6.05 -9.40 12.94
C SER A 213 -5.11 -10.31 13.73
N GLY A 214 -4.17 -10.95 13.04
CA GLY A 214 -3.15 -11.71 13.74
C GLY A 214 -2.10 -12.36 12.86
N ASN A 215 -1.09 -12.92 13.52
CA ASN A 215 -0.01 -13.68 12.91
C ASN A 215 -0.23 -15.18 13.10
N LEU A 216 -0.17 -15.94 12.01
CA LEU A 216 -0.35 -17.40 11.98
C LEU A 216 0.98 -18.16 12.08
N GLY A 217 2.10 -17.45 12.15
CA GLY A 217 3.46 -17.98 12.09
C GLY A 217 3.98 -18.12 10.66
N SER A 218 5.28 -18.38 10.54
CA SER A 218 5.97 -18.60 9.24
C SER A 218 5.78 -17.45 8.23
N GLY A 219 5.63 -16.22 8.73
CA GLY A 219 5.40 -15.02 7.92
C GLY A 219 3.95 -14.81 7.48
N PHE A 220 2.99 -15.67 7.84
CA PHE A 220 1.59 -15.47 7.48
C PHE A 220 0.88 -14.55 8.48
N GLY A 221 0.21 -13.53 7.94
CA GLY A 221 -0.71 -12.64 8.68
C GLY A 221 -2.11 -12.71 8.09
N TYR A 222 -3.13 -12.37 8.89
CA TYR A 222 -4.50 -12.25 8.41
C TYR A 222 -5.20 -11.04 9.02
N ASP A 223 -6.21 -10.56 8.30
CA ASP A 223 -7.18 -9.58 8.78
C ASP A 223 -8.58 -10.04 8.40
N LEU A 224 -9.54 -9.87 9.31
CA LEU A 224 -10.97 -10.06 9.08
C LEU A 224 -11.70 -8.82 9.59
N ALA A 225 -12.69 -8.33 8.86
CA ALA A 225 -13.51 -7.21 9.30
C ALA A 225 -14.98 -7.40 8.93
N VAL A 226 -15.87 -6.88 9.78
CA VAL A 226 -17.29 -6.68 9.49
C VAL A 226 -17.58 -5.21 9.68
N HIS A 227 -18.15 -4.55 8.67
CA HIS A 227 -18.35 -3.10 8.69
C HIS A 227 -19.57 -2.67 7.87
N GLU A 228 -19.90 -1.37 7.95
CA GLU A 228 -21.08 -0.75 7.30
C GLU A 228 -21.12 -0.84 5.77
N GLY A 229 -20.02 -1.26 5.12
CA GLY A 229 -19.95 -1.39 3.67
C GLY A 229 -19.96 -0.07 2.90
N LEU A 230 -20.16 -0.18 1.60
CA LEU A 230 -20.30 0.94 0.66
C LEU A 230 -21.78 1.19 0.36
N ASN A 231 -22.08 2.39 -0.14
CA ASN A 231 -23.41 2.80 -0.59
C ASN A 231 -23.29 3.67 -1.85
N THR A 232 -23.06 3.03 -3.00
CA THR A 232 -23.06 3.70 -4.31
C THR A 232 -24.48 3.73 -4.92
N ASN A 233 -24.65 4.35 -6.08
CA ASN A 233 -25.95 4.46 -6.75
C ASN A 233 -25.82 4.66 -8.27
N ALA A 234 -26.95 4.54 -8.98
CA ALA A 234 -27.06 4.78 -10.41
C ALA A 234 -26.57 6.18 -10.85
N GLY A 235 -26.79 7.23 -10.04
CA GLY A 235 -26.34 8.59 -10.36
C GLY A 235 -24.82 8.73 -10.39
N ALA A 236 -24.11 7.89 -9.65
CA ALA A 236 -22.65 7.76 -9.65
C ALA A 236 -22.14 6.64 -10.58
N ASN A 237 -23.00 6.10 -11.47
CA ASN A 237 -22.72 4.92 -12.29
C ASN A 237 -22.20 3.72 -11.49
N TYR A 238 -22.64 3.58 -10.24
CA TYR A 238 -22.17 2.54 -9.31
C TYR A 238 -20.65 2.52 -9.07
N ALA A 239 -19.95 3.63 -9.30
CA ALA A 239 -18.53 3.73 -8.99
C ALA A 239 -18.28 3.45 -7.50
N VAL A 240 -17.38 2.51 -7.20
CA VAL A 240 -17.10 2.08 -5.82
C VAL A 240 -16.51 3.21 -4.98
N ARG A 241 -15.72 4.10 -5.59
CA ARG A 241 -15.13 5.28 -4.93
C ARG A 241 -16.15 6.27 -4.40
N SER A 242 -17.30 6.39 -5.07
CA SER A 242 -18.41 7.23 -4.63
C SER A 242 -19.28 6.57 -3.56
N GLY A 243 -19.07 5.28 -3.28
CA GLY A 243 -19.81 4.54 -2.27
C GLY A 243 -19.28 4.69 -0.84
N ARG A 244 -18.16 5.39 -0.61
CA ARG A 244 -17.61 5.60 0.74
C ARG A 244 -18.62 6.39 1.58
N GLN A 245 -19.02 5.83 2.73
CA GLN A 245 -20.02 6.44 3.62
C GLN A 245 -19.39 7.31 4.73
N LYS A 246 -18.08 7.13 4.96
CA LYS A 246 -17.30 7.84 5.99
C LYS A 246 -17.84 7.67 7.42
N THR A 247 -18.71 6.69 7.68
CA THR A 247 -19.38 6.46 8.98
C THR A 247 -20.16 7.68 9.50
N SER A 248 -20.58 8.58 8.60
CA SER A 248 -21.40 9.75 8.92
C SER A 248 -22.86 9.43 8.62
N GLU A 249 -23.61 9.02 9.64
CA GLU A 249 -24.99 8.49 9.48
C GLU A 249 -25.08 7.37 8.43
N ALA A 250 -23.99 6.61 8.30
CA ALA A 250 -23.84 5.57 7.31
C ALA A 250 -24.93 4.51 7.46
N ARG A 251 -25.43 4.06 6.30
CA ARG A 251 -26.37 2.95 6.25
C ARG A 251 -25.58 1.67 6.49
N ALA A 252 -26.03 0.92 7.50
CA ALA A 252 -25.49 -0.38 7.87
C ALA A 252 -26.60 -1.45 7.87
N LYS A 253 -27.51 -1.36 6.89
CA LYS A 253 -28.61 -2.34 6.74
C LYS A 253 -28.06 -3.66 6.20
N ASP A 254 -27.16 -3.56 5.22
CA ASP A 254 -26.55 -4.66 4.51
C ASP A 254 -25.04 -4.60 4.77
N LEU A 255 -24.57 -5.36 5.77
CA LEU A 255 -23.16 -5.33 6.21
C LEU A 255 -22.22 -5.90 5.15
N ALA A 256 -20.95 -5.50 5.24
CA ALA A 256 -19.89 -5.98 4.38
C ALA A 256 -18.78 -6.68 5.19
N TYR A 257 -18.05 -7.55 4.52
CA TYR A 257 -17.06 -8.45 5.12
C TYR A 257 -15.74 -8.40 4.36
N THR A 258 -14.65 -8.14 5.06
CA THR A 258 -13.30 -8.10 4.47
C THR A 258 -12.47 -9.21 5.05
N ALA A 259 -11.69 -9.89 4.20
CA ALA A 259 -10.66 -10.83 4.61
C ALA A 259 -9.37 -10.54 3.84
N ARG A 260 -8.24 -10.45 4.53
CA ARG A 260 -6.91 -10.37 3.92
C ARG A 260 -6.03 -11.50 4.44
N LEU A 261 -5.22 -12.05 3.56
CA LEU A 261 -4.10 -12.93 3.91
C LEU A 261 -2.82 -12.31 3.37
N SER A 262 -1.81 -12.17 4.23
CA SER A 262 -0.49 -11.66 3.87
C SER A 262 0.60 -12.68 4.18
N TRP A 263 1.71 -12.58 3.44
CA TRP A 263 2.89 -13.40 3.63
C TRP A 263 4.17 -12.58 3.49
N THR A 264 4.97 -12.57 4.55
CA THR A 264 6.27 -11.87 4.67
C THR A 264 7.41 -12.82 5.04
N GLY A 265 7.29 -14.11 4.67
CA GLY A 265 8.25 -15.15 5.05
C GLY A 265 9.65 -15.02 4.41
N VAL A 266 9.84 -14.06 3.49
CA VAL A 266 11.13 -13.74 2.88
C VAL A 266 11.43 -12.26 3.12
N PRO A 267 12.60 -11.90 3.69
CA PRO A 267 12.97 -10.51 3.92
C PRO A 267 12.86 -9.66 2.64
N GLY A 268 12.17 -8.53 2.75
CA GLY A 268 11.94 -7.62 1.64
C GLY A 268 10.86 -8.06 0.64
N LEU A 269 10.18 -9.19 0.84
CA LEU A 269 9.05 -9.61 0.00
C LEU A 269 7.76 -9.70 0.83
N THR A 270 6.77 -8.91 0.44
CA THR A 270 5.39 -9.01 0.92
C THR A 270 4.51 -9.45 -0.24
N LEU A 271 3.73 -10.50 -0.03
CA LEU A 271 2.61 -10.88 -0.90
C LEU A 271 1.35 -10.80 -0.07
N ALA A 272 0.28 -10.17 -0.59
CA ALA A 272 -1.00 -10.23 0.08
C ALA A 272 -2.15 -10.24 -0.93
N GLY A 273 -3.29 -10.76 -0.49
CA GLY A 273 -4.52 -10.66 -1.24
C GLY A 273 -5.70 -10.45 -0.31
N SER A 274 -6.66 -9.67 -0.81
CA SER A 274 -7.84 -9.25 -0.06
C SER A 274 -9.11 -9.64 -0.81
N LEU A 275 -10.10 -10.11 -0.06
CA LEU A 275 -11.47 -10.35 -0.50
C LEU A 275 -12.39 -9.42 0.27
N GLN A 276 -13.23 -8.68 -0.44
CA GLN A 276 -14.31 -7.92 0.17
C GLN A 276 -15.65 -8.39 -0.39
N HIS A 277 -16.59 -8.75 0.49
CA HIS A 277 -17.97 -9.03 0.13
C HIS A 277 -18.93 -7.96 0.68
N GLN A 278 -19.65 -7.28 -0.21
CA GLN A 278 -20.78 -6.39 0.08
C GLN A 278 -22.07 -7.18 -0.10
N THR A 279 -22.91 -7.27 0.94
CA THR A 279 -24.22 -7.94 0.84
C THR A 279 -25.11 -7.25 -0.20
N ASP A 280 -25.08 -5.92 -0.23
CA ASP A 280 -25.70 -5.07 -1.25
C ASP A 280 -24.89 -3.76 -1.38
N ILE A 281 -24.34 -3.49 -2.56
CA ILE A 281 -23.45 -2.32 -2.81
C ILE A 281 -24.18 -0.96 -2.71
N THR A 282 -25.52 -0.99 -2.64
CA THR A 282 -26.40 0.18 -2.54
C THR A 282 -27.19 0.21 -1.23
N GLN A 283 -26.86 -0.65 -0.26
CA GLN A 283 -27.56 -0.77 1.02
C GLN A 283 -29.08 -1.03 0.86
N GLY A 284 -29.46 -1.73 -0.22
CA GLY A 284 -30.83 -2.06 -0.58
C GLY A 284 -31.69 -0.87 -0.99
N LEU A 285 -31.07 0.23 -1.45
CA LEU A 285 -31.76 1.41 -1.95
C LEU A 285 -32.11 1.31 -3.45
N ASP A 286 -31.39 0.46 -4.19
CA ASP A 286 -31.66 0.21 -5.60
C ASP A 286 -32.00 -1.26 -5.82
N ALA A 287 -33.26 -1.54 -6.20
CA ALA A 287 -33.72 -2.90 -6.47
C ALA A 287 -33.06 -3.55 -7.71
N ASN A 288 -32.33 -2.78 -8.52
CA ASN A 288 -31.61 -3.27 -9.70
C ASN A 288 -30.13 -3.54 -9.42
N ALA A 289 -29.64 -3.28 -8.21
CA ALA A 289 -28.30 -3.62 -7.77
C ALA A 289 -28.36 -4.71 -6.69
N GLY A 290 -27.25 -5.40 -6.48
CA GLY A 290 -27.16 -6.46 -5.50
C GLY A 290 -25.79 -6.53 -4.84
N SER A 291 -25.35 -7.77 -4.59
CA SER A 291 -24.07 -8.03 -3.93
C SER A 291 -22.89 -7.53 -4.77
N ALA A 292 -21.74 -7.31 -4.13
CA ALA A 292 -20.52 -6.99 -4.85
C ALA A 292 -19.31 -7.62 -4.19
N ASN A 293 -18.34 -8.06 -4.99
CA ASN A 293 -17.12 -8.69 -4.50
C ASN A 293 -15.89 -7.98 -5.04
N LEU A 294 -14.96 -7.58 -4.16
CA LEU A 294 -13.62 -7.13 -4.51
C LEU A 294 -12.64 -8.28 -4.36
N TYR A 295 -11.88 -8.55 -5.40
CA TYR A 295 -10.70 -9.42 -5.39
C TYR A 295 -9.46 -8.57 -5.63
N GLU A 296 -8.51 -8.64 -4.71
CA GLU A 296 -7.27 -7.88 -4.75
C GLU A 296 -6.07 -8.80 -4.51
N LEU A 297 -5.00 -8.58 -5.26
CA LEU A 297 -3.72 -9.25 -5.08
C LEU A 297 -2.59 -8.26 -5.35
N HIS A 298 -1.60 -8.25 -4.47
CA HIS A 298 -0.41 -7.44 -4.66
C HIS A 298 0.88 -8.12 -4.18
N GLY A 299 1.98 -7.56 -4.67
CA GLY A 299 3.33 -7.88 -4.23
C GLY A 299 4.17 -6.62 -4.07
N VAL A 300 4.92 -6.57 -2.98
CA VAL A 300 5.93 -5.54 -2.72
C VAL A 300 7.27 -6.25 -2.51
N PHE A 301 8.25 -5.92 -3.35
CA PHE A 301 9.58 -6.52 -3.31
C PHE A 301 10.66 -5.44 -3.20
N ASN A 302 11.53 -5.56 -2.20
CA ASN A 302 12.65 -4.68 -1.96
C ASN A 302 13.92 -5.52 -1.78
N ARG A 303 14.94 -5.25 -2.60
CA ARG A 303 16.25 -5.90 -2.50
C ARG A 303 17.37 -4.93 -2.81
N GLY A 304 18.12 -4.56 -1.77
CA GLY A 304 19.15 -3.54 -1.87
C GLY A 304 18.53 -2.22 -2.37
N PRO A 305 19.07 -1.59 -3.43
CA PRO A 305 18.52 -0.35 -3.95
C PRO A 305 17.24 -0.54 -4.78
N PHE A 306 16.89 -1.77 -5.18
CA PHE A 306 15.76 -2.02 -6.07
C PHE A 306 14.47 -2.26 -5.30
N GLY A 307 13.40 -1.60 -5.73
CA GLY A 307 12.02 -1.82 -5.28
C GLY A 307 11.11 -2.17 -6.45
N LEU A 308 10.08 -2.97 -6.21
CA LEU A 308 9.02 -3.27 -7.16
C LEU A 308 7.70 -3.41 -6.41
N LYS A 309 6.69 -2.66 -6.81
CA LYS A 309 5.30 -2.87 -6.40
C LYS A 309 4.48 -3.31 -7.61
N ALA A 310 3.56 -4.23 -7.39
CA ALA A 310 2.55 -4.59 -8.38
C ALA A 310 1.24 -4.94 -7.68
N LEU A 311 0.12 -4.49 -8.22
CA LEU A 311 -1.21 -4.73 -7.67
C LEU A 311 -2.20 -4.94 -8.81
N TYR A 312 -3.14 -5.86 -8.60
CA TYR A 312 -4.33 -6.05 -9.43
C TYR A 312 -5.56 -6.07 -8.53
N ALA A 313 -6.62 -5.40 -8.94
CA ALA A 313 -7.91 -5.40 -8.25
C ALA A 313 -9.06 -5.50 -9.25
N ARG A 314 -10.11 -6.22 -8.86
CA ARG A 314 -11.35 -6.37 -9.63
C ARG A 314 -12.55 -6.42 -8.71
N TRP A 315 -13.57 -5.66 -9.07
CA TRP A 315 -14.91 -5.78 -8.54
C TRP A 315 -15.83 -6.50 -9.51
N ASP A 316 -16.66 -7.39 -8.98
CA ASP A 316 -17.85 -7.93 -9.65
C ASP A 316 -19.09 -7.42 -8.89
N LEU A 317 -19.97 -6.65 -9.55
CA LEU A 317 -21.21 -6.10 -8.98
C LEU A 317 -22.42 -6.80 -9.62
N ASP A 318 -23.30 -7.35 -8.78
CA ASP A 318 -24.55 -7.97 -9.24
C ASP A 318 -25.63 -6.93 -9.55
N GLY A 319 -26.47 -7.27 -10.53
CA GLY A 319 -27.72 -6.57 -10.82
C GLY A 319 -27.76 -5.91 -12.19
N SER A 320 -28.97 -5.70 -12.70
CA SER A 320 -29.19 -5.09 -14.02
C SER A 320 -28.82 -3.60 -14.07
N GLY A 321 -28.78 -2.93 -12.92
CA GLY A 321 -28.35 -1.53 -12.78
C GLY A 321 -26.87 -1.38 -13.15
N PRO A 322 -25.94 -1.94 -12.35
CA PRO A 322 -24.51 -1.94 -12.66
C PRO A 322 -24.20 -2.44 -14.08
N ALA A 323 -24.82 -3.56 -14.50
CA ALA A 323 -24.62 -4.14 -15.82
C ALA A 323 -25.03 -3.21 -16.97
N SER A 324 -26.09 -2.40 -16.80
CA SER A 324 -26.55 -1.48 -17.85
C SER A 324 -25.54 -0.37 -18.18
N VAL A 325 -24.63 -0.08 -17.26
CA VAL A 325 -23.58 0.94 -17.41
C VAL A 325 -22.17 0.34 -17.45
N GLY A 326 -22.03 -0.99 -17.44
CA GLY A 326 -20.75 -1.72 -17.43
C GLY A 326 -20.03 -1.76 -16.09
N ALA A 327 -20.64 -1.24 -15.03
CA ALA A 327 -20.05 -1.19 -13.70
C ALA A 327 -20.19 -2.52 -12.93
N ASP A 328 -20.84 -3.52 -13.54
CA ASP A 328 -20.85 -4.92 -13.09
C ASP A 328 -19.45 -5.53 -13.08
N GLU A 329 -18.50 -4.96 -13.82
CA GLU A 329 -17.06 -5.23 -13.69
C GLU A 329 -16.28 -3.92 -13.58
N GLN A 330 -15.48 -3.75 -12.52
CA GLN A 330 -14.55 -2.62 -12.36
C GLN A 330 -13.18 -3.16 -12.02
N MET A 331 -12.14 -2.84 -12.78
CA MET A 331 -10.83 -3.42 -12.54
C MET A 331 -9.70 -2.41 -12.72
N GLY A 332 -8.55 -2.72 -12.16
CA GLY A 332 -7.33 -1.98 -12.43
C GLY A 332 -6.09 -2.66 -11.90
N TRP A 333 -4.95 -2.28 -12.46
CA TRP A 333 -3.66 -2.79 -12.06
C TRP A 333 -2.56 -1.76 -12.28
N TYR A 334 -1.49 -1.88 -11.51
CA TYR A 334 -0.28 -1.10 -11.75
C TYR A 334 0.97 -1.91 -11.47
N VAL A 335 2.08 -1.43 -12.04
CA VAL A 335 3.43 -1.87 -11.71
C VAL A 335 4.32 -0.65 -11.51
N GLU A 336 5.11 -0.66 -10.44
CA GLU A 336 5.98 0.45 -10.03
C GLU A 336 7.37 -0.09 -9.68
N PRO A 337 8.30 -0.20 -10.65
CA PRO A 337 9.71 -0.33 -10.34
C PRO A 337 10.27 0.98 -9.77
N ALA A 338 11.12 0.85 -8.75
CA ALA A 338 11.82 1.95 -8.12
C ALA A 338 13.29 1.60 -7.84
N PHE A 339 14.13 2.63 -7.75
CA PHE A 339 15.55 2.48 -7.47
C PHE A 339 16.05 3.58 -6.54
N ARG A 340 16.63 3.21 -5.39
CA ARG A 340 17.37 4.11 -4.49
C ARG A 340 18.77 4.30 -5.04
N ILE A 341 19.05 5.50 -5.53
CA ILE A 341 20.39 5.90 -5.99
C ILE A 341 21.33 5.96 -4.78
N ASN A 342 20.84 6.47 -3.66
CA ASN A 342 21.51 6.49 -2.36
C ASN A 342 20.46 6.64 -1.22
N GLU A 343 20.93 6.92 -0.01
CA GLU A 343 20.05 7.11 1.16
C GLU A 343 19.12 8.32 1.05
N GLN A 344 19.42 9.31 0.21
CA GLN A 344 18.63 10.53 0.07
C GLN A 344 17.90 10.63 -1.27
N TRP A 345 18.24 9.83 -2.27
CA TRP A 345 17.69 9.95 -3.63
C TRP A 345 17.16 8.64 -4.15
N GLY A 346 16.03 8.73 -4.86
CA GLY A 346 15.40 7.58 -5.48
C GLY A 346 14.56 8.01 -6.67
N VAL A 347 14.41 7.09 -7.61
CA VAL A 347 13.62 7.29 -8.84
C VAL A 347 12.62 6.17 -8.98
N PHE A 348 11.54 6.44 -9.69
CA PHE A 348 10.52 5.44 -10.00
C PHE A 348 9.93 5.66 -11.38
N ALA A 349 9.32 4.60 -11.90
CA ALA A 349 8.36 4.67 -12.97
C ALA A 349 7.13 3.88 -12.53
N ARG A 350 5.93 4.33 -12.88
CA ARG A 350 4.69 3.63 -12.58
C ARG A 350 3.81 3.64 -13.82
N TYR A 351 3.35 2.46 -14.23
CA TYR A 351 2.30 2.32 -15.25
C TYR A 351 1.03 1.81 -14.56
N ASN A 352 -0.09 2.43 -14.88
CA ASN A 352 -1.40 2.14 -14.31
C ASN A 352 -2.40 1.94 -15.45
N GLU A 353 -3.33 1.01 -15.26
CA GLU A 353 -4.50 0.85 -16.09
C GLU A 353 -5.71 0.57 -15.19
N TRP A 354 -6.83 1.25 -15.44
CA TRP A 354 -8.07 1.02 -14.69
C TRP A 354 -9.30 1.32 -15.53
N ASP A 355 -10.40 0.66 -15.19
CA ASP A 355 -11.68 0.80 -15.86
C ASP A 355 -12.81 0.54 -14.84
N ASN A 356 -13.65 1.55 -14.58
CA ASN A 356 -14.82 1.44 -13.73
C ASN A 356 -16.07 0.93 -14.48
N ARG A 357 -15.93 0.60 -15.76
CA ARG A 357 -17.03 0.21 -16.67
C ARG A 357 -16.64 -0.97 -17.56
N ALA A 358 -15.74 -1.83 -17.08
CA ALA A 358 -15.13 -2.92 -17.83
C ALA A 358 -16.13 -4.01 -18.30
N GLY A 359 -17.36 -3.99 -17.80
CA GLY A 359 -18.43 -4.90 -18.25
C GLY A 359 -19.02 -4.56 -19.62
N ILE A 360 -18.77 -3.36 -20.16
CA ILE A 360 -19.22 -2.99 -21.51
C ILE A 360 -18.32 -3.59 -22.59
N SER A 361 -18.91 -4.01 -23.71
CA SER A 361 -18.16 -4.34 -24.92
C SER A 361 -17.58 -3.07 -25.56
N GLY A 362 -16.30 -2.81 -25.33
CA GLY A 362 -15.57 -1.64 -25.82
C GLY A 362 -14.30 -1.45 -25.02
N ASN A 363 -13.50 -0.45 -25.37
CA ASN A 363 -12.48 0.06 -24.46
C ASN A 363 -13.12 1.20 -23.68
N THR A 364 -13.06 1.16 -22.35
CA THR A 364 -13.39 2.29 -21.47
C THR A 364 -12.26 2.55 -20.47
N GLY A 365 -11.14 1.88 -20.69
CA GLY A 365 -9.98 1.92 -19.84
C GLY A 365 -9.29 3.28 -19.88
N LYS A 366 -8.60 3.53 -18.79
CA LYS A 366 -7.75 4.68 -18.57
C LYS A 366 -6.36 4.20 -18.28
N GLN A 367 -5.38 4.86 -18.87
CA GLN A 367 -3.98 4.55 -18.68
C GLN A 367 -3.27 5.78 -18.12
N GLN A 368 -2.33 5.55 -17.21
CA GLN A 368 -1.49 6.61 -16.68
C GLN A 368 -0.07 6.11 -16.46
N THR A 369 0.90 6.86 -16.97
CA THR A 369 2.31 6.62 -16.69
C THR A 369 2.90 7.79 -15.91
N ASN A 370 3.61 7.49 -14.82
CA ASN A 370 4.38 8.45 -14.05
C ASN A 370 5.87 8.10 -14.10
N PHE A 371 6.72 9.12 -14.21
CA PHE A 371 8.17 8.99 -13.99
C PHE A 371 8.60 10.09 -13.02
N GLY A 372 9.32 9.75 -11.96
CA GLY A 372 9.66 10.75 -10.97
C GLY A 372 10.89 10.45 -10.13
N VAL A 373 11.21 11.45 -9.31
CA VAL A 373 12.35 11.49 -8.40
C VAL A 373 11.89 11.97 -7.03
N ASN A 374 12.44 11.33 -6.01
CA ASN A 374 12.22 11.68 -4.63
C ASN A 374 13.57 12.01 -3.98
N TYR A 375 13.56 13.07 -3.19
CA TYR A 375 14.67 13.50 -2.36
C TYR A 375 14.24 13.49 -0.88
N TRP A 376 14.95 12.74 -0.05
CA TRP A 376 14.73 12.61 1.38
C TRP A 376 15.85 13.36 2.13
N PRO A 377 15.70 14.68 2.39
CA PRO A 377 16.67 15.42 3.21
C PRO A 377 16.71 14.91 4.67
N HIS A 378 15.63 14.27 5.13
CA HIS A 378 15.48 13.62 6.42
C HIS A 378 14.67 12.32 6.22
N ALA A 379 14.72 11.38 7.18
CA ALA A 379 13.93 10.15 7.10
C ALA A 379 12.42 10.42 7.01
N ASP A 380 11.97 11.46 7.69
CA ASP A 380 10.57 11.86 7.81
C ASP A 380 10.20 13.09 6.95
N VAL A 381 11.05 13.48 5.99
CA VAL A 381 10.76 14.58 5.06
C VAL A 381 11.11 14.16 3.65
N VAL A 382 10.20 14.39 2.71
CA VAL A 382 10.38 14.06 1.29
C VAL A 382 9.99 15.23 0.40
N LEU A 383 10.84 15.51 -0.60
CA LEU A 383 10.51 16.33 -1.76
C LEU A 383 10.33 15.40 -2.95
N LYS A 384 9.28 15.62 -3.72
CA LYS A 384 8.89 14.78 -4.85
C LYS A 384 8.72 15.61 -6.10
N ALA A 385 9.09 15.04 -7.24
CA ALA A 385 8.75 15.57 -8.54
C ALA A 385 8.46 14.40 -9.49
N ASP A 386 7.34 14.44 -10.20
CA ASP A 386 7.02 13.47 -11.24
C ASP A 386 6.39 14.12 -12.46
N TYR A 387 6.57 13.49 -13.61
CA TYR A 387 5.87 13.79 -14.84
C TYR A 387 4.83 12.69 -15.09
N GLN A 388 3.61 13.11 -15.40
CA GLN A 388 2.47 12.26 -15.68
C GLN A 388 2.06 12.37 -17.14
N THR A 389 1.67 11.23 -17.72
CA THR A 389 0.95 11.16 -19.00
C THR A 389 -0.27 10.27 -18.85
N GLN A 390 -1.38 10.64 -19.47
CA GLN A 390 -2.62 9.88 -19.50
C GLN A 390 -3.02 9.53 -20.93
N ASP A 391 -3.60 8.35 -21.09
CA ASP A 391 -4.29 7.93 -22.30
C ASP A 391 -5.63 7.29 -21.89
N ASN A 392 -6.67 8.10 -21.91
CA ASN A 392 -8.03 7.73 -21.55
C ASN A 392 -8.84 7.47 -22.82
N ASP A 393 -9.69 6.45 -22.83
CA ASP A 393 -10.48 6.12 -24.02
C ASP A 393 -11.38 7.26 -24.52
N ASP A 394 -11.86 8.13 -23.61
CA ASP A 394 -12.64 9.32 -23.97
C ASP A 394 -11.80 10.51 -24.47
N GLY A 395 -10.48 10.33 -24.57
CA GLY A 395 -9.49 11.32 -24.99
C GLY A 395 -9.24 12.43 -23.98
N ARG A 396 -9.91 12.43 -22.82
CA ARG A 396 -9.77 13.47 -21.79
C ARG A 396 -8.53 13.21 -20.94
N ASN A 397 -7.38 13.63 -21.43
CA ASN A 397 -6.08 13.36 -20.80
C ASN A 397 -5.60 14.58 -20.01
N GLN A 398 -4.80 14.32 -18.97
CA GLN A 398 -4.09 15.35 -18.22
C GLN A 398 -2.60 14.98 -18.12
N ASP A 399 -1.78 15.75 -18.82
CA ASP A 399 -0.35 15.53 -18.98
C ASP A 399 0.44 16.70 -18.42
N GLY A 400 1.52 16.44 -17.70
CA GLY A 400 2.31 17.52 -17.11
C GLY A 400 3.13 17.07 -15.91
N PHE A 401 3.52 18.02 -15.07
CA PHE A 401 4.38 17.75 -13.93
C PHE A 401 3.70 18.07 -12.59
N ASN A 402 4.12 17.31 -11.58
CA ASN A 402 3.72 17.44 -10.21
C ASN A 402 4.96 17.70 -9.36
N LEU A 403 4.84 18.57 -8.36
CA LEU A 403 5.82 18.77 -7.30
C LEU A 403 5.14 18.55 -5.96
N GLY A 404 5.83 17.94 -5.01
CA GLY A 404 5.29 17.66 -3.68
C GLY A 404 6.31 17.86 -2.58
N VAL A 405 5.85 18.32 -1.44
CA VAL A 405 6.56 18.21 -0.16
C VAL A 405 5.70 17.43 0.80
N GLY A 406 6.28 16.44 1.46
CA GLY A 406 5.64 15.65 2.49
C GLY A 406 6.53 15.56 3.72
N TYR A 407 5.91 15.50 4.89
CA TYR A 407 6.62 15.29 6.14
C TYR A 407 5.76 14.50 7.13
N GLN A 408 6.41 13.79 8.06
CA GLN A 408 5.77 13.12 9.19
C GLN A 408 6.54 13.43 10.48
N PHE A 409 5.93 13.24 11.67
CA PHE A 409 6.55 13.48 12.97
C PHE A 409 5.97 12.63 14.09
#